data_AF-A0A496W2S0-F1
#
_entry.id   AF-A0A496W2S0-F1
#
_cell.length_a   1.000
_cell.length_b   1.000
_cell.length_c   1.000
_cell.angle_alpha   90.00
_cell.angle_beta   90.00
_cell.angle_gamma   90.00
#
_symmetry.space_group_name_H-M   'P 1'
#
loop_
_entity.id
_entity.type
_entity.pdbx_description
1 polymer ?
#
loop_
_entity_poly.entity_id
_entity_poly.type
_entity_poly.pdbx_seq_one_letter_code
_entity_poly.pdbx_strand_id
1 'polypeptide(L)'
;MQAIEIEIKNEQKASEFLGIIGNLQQKRQTEKAEMNAKIALLKKEFADRDKILADKIQQHFEPLRAWAKNNRPESEQMIRLTSGTLTWRKSSSLKIENEESLIALLIKLKMGKYISQKFSLRKDALLADKAGLTKLLDDVKVVESENFTAKPKEGDAIKHKQEI
;
A
#
# COMPACT_ATOMS: atom_id res chain seq x y z
N MET A 1 27.26 12.98 14.36
CA MET A 1 28.14 11.84 14.01
C MET A 1 29.09 12.33 12.93
N GLN A 2 30.40 12.35 13.19
CA GLN A 2 31.40 12.68 12.18
C GLN A 2 31.44 11.55 11.14
N ALA A 3 31.46 11.91 9.85
CA ALA A 3 31.72 10.95 8.79
C ALA A 3 33.18 10.53 8.91
N ILE A 4 33.44 9.27 9.27
CA ILE A 4 34.78 8.71 9.20
C ILE A 4 35.05 8.48 7.73
N GLU A 5 35.95 9.28 7.17
CA GLU A 5 36.42 9.10 5.80
C GLU A 5 37.35 7.89 5.78
N ILE A 6 36.83 6.74 5.34
CA ILE A 6 37.61 5.50 5.26
C ILE A 6 38.01 5.27 3.80
N GLU A 7 39.31 5.36 3.54
CA GLU A 7 39.88 5.11 2.22
C GLU A 7 40.18 3.60 2.03
N ILE A 8 39.67 3.00 0.95
CA ILE A 8 39.87 1.59 0.62
C ILE A 8 41.00 1.48 -0.43
N LYS A 9 42.17 0.97 -0.01
CA LYS A 9 43.39 0.96 -0.85
C LYS A 9 43.70 -0.37 -1.54
N ASN A 10 43.03 -1.46 -1.15
CA ASN A 10 43.28 -2.79 -1.71
C ASN A 10 42.04 -3.69 -1.70
N GLU A 11 42.12 -4.78 -2.46
CA GLU A 11 41.02 -5.76 -2.63
C GLU A 11 40.62 -6.43 -1.32
N GLN A 12 41.59 -6.73 -0.45
CA GLN A 12 41.31 -7.33 0.86
C GLN A 12 40.41 -6.41 1.71
N LYS A 13 40.72 -5.11 1.75
CA LYS A 13 39.93 -4.12 2.47
C LYS A 13 38.55 -3.91 1.84
N ALA A 14 38.46 -3.93 0.51
CA ALA A 14 37.18 -3.90 -0.20
C ALA A 14 36.30 -5.11 0.16
N SER A 15 36.88 -6.31 0.23
CA SER A 15 36.19 -7.53 0.63
C SER A 15 35.72 -7.49 2.08
N GLU A 16 36.53 -6.97 3.01
CA GLU A 16 36.11 -6.76 4.40
C GLU A 16 34.89 -5.83 4.49
N PHE A 17 34.93 -4.70 3.77
CA PHE A 17 33.83 -3.74 3.74
C PHE A 17 32.55 -4.34 3.16
N LEU A 18 32.67 -5.12 2.10
CA LEU A 18 31.53 -5.83 1.51
C LEU A 18 30.91 -6.83 2.51
N GLY A 19 31.74 -7.54 3.28
CA GLY A 19 31.30 -8.42 4.36
C GLY A 19 30.60 -7.67 5.50
N ILE A 20 31.14 -6.52 5.93
CA ILE A 20 30.53 -5.65 6.94
C ILE A 20 29.15 -5.16 6.46
N ILE A 21 29.05 -4.72 5.21
CA ILE A 21 27.78 -4.30 4.60
C ILE A 21 26.76 -5.44 4.65
N GLY A 22 27.14 -6.66 4.28
CA GLY A 22 26.27 -7.84 4.36
C GLY A 22 25.75 -8.10 5.77
N ASN A 23 26.64 -8.08 6.76
CA ASN A 23 26.26 -8.25 8.17
C ASN A 23 25.30 -7.17 8.66
N LEU A 24 25.54 -5.90 8.29
CA LEU A 24 24.65 -4.80 8.65
C LEU A 24 23.30 -4.90 7.95
N GLN A 25 23.26 -5.31 6.68
CA GLN A 25 22.02 -5.56 5.94
C GLN A 25 21.18 -6.66 6.61
N GLN A 26 21.82 -7.77 7.01
CA GLN A 26 21.13 -8.85 7.72
C GLN A 26 20.60 -8.39 9.08
N LYS A 27 21.40 -7.67 9.87
CA LYS A 27 20.94 -7.11 11.16
C LYS A 27 19.73 -6.19 10.98
N ARG A 28 19.79 -5.28 10.00
CA ARG A 28 18.65 -4.39 9.66
C ARG A 28 17.41 -5.18 9.25
N GLN A 29 17.59 -6.26 8.50
CA GLN A 29 16.47 -7.12 8.08
C GLN A 29 15.84 -7.83 9.28
N THR A 30 16.65 -8.36 10.20
CA THR A 30 16.17 -8.98 11.45
C THR A 30 15.41 -7.97 12.30
N GLU A 31 15.98 -6.80 12.56
CA GLU A 31 15.30 -5.73 13.33
C GLU A 31 13.98 -5.32 12.68
N LYS A 32 13.94 -5.19 11.35
CA LYS A 32 12.72 -4.87 10.62
C LYS A 32 11.68 -6.00 10.72
N ALA A 33 12.11 -7.26 10.69
CA ALA A 33 11.22 -8.41 10.85
C ALA A 33 10.60 -8.45 12.25
N GLU A 34 11.40 -8.22 13.29
CA GLU A 34 10.93 -8.12 14.68
C GLU A 34 9.94 -6.97 14.87
N MET A 35 10.25 -5.79 14.31
CA MET A 35 9.35 -4.63 14.33
C MET A 35 8.01 -4.98 13.67
N ASN A 36 8.04 -5.60 12.48
CA ASN A 36 6.83 -5.98 11.77
C ASN A 36 6.01 -7.02 12.54
N ALA A 37 6.65 -7.97 13.21
CA ALA A 37 5.98 -8.93 14.08
C ALA A 37 5.26 -8.24 15.25
N LYS A 38 5.93 -7.28 15.92
CA LYS A 38 5.33 -6.47 17.00
C LYS A 38 4.14 -5.64 16.50
N ILE A 39 4.26 -5.00 15.33
CA ILE A 39 3.15 -4.26 14.69
C ILE A 39 1.97 -5.19 14.40
N ALA A 40 2.22 -6.40 13.90
CA ALA A 40 1.15 -7.36 13.59
C ALA A 40 0.40 -7.80 14.86
N LEU A 41 1.11 -8.06 15.96
CA LEU A 41 0.51 -8.40 17.25
C LEU A 41 -0.38 -7.26 17.77
N LEU A 42 0.13 -6.03 17.77
CA LEU A 42 -0.65 -4.86 18.19
C LEU A 42 -1.89 -4.65 17.31
N LYS A 43 -1.76 -4.75 15.98
CA LYS A 43 -2.90 -4.66 15.08
C LYS A 43 -3.97 -5.70 15.38
N LYS A 44 -3.56 -6.93 15.69
CA LYS A 44 -4.48 -8.01 16.06
C LYS A 44 -5.21 -7.70 17.37
N GLU A 45 -4.48 -7.29 18.42
CA GLU A 45 -5.07 -6.93 19.72
C GLU A 45 -6.11 -5.81 19.60
N PHE A 46 -5.79 -4.75 18.84
CA PHE A 46 -6.74 -3.67 18.59
C PHE A 46 -7.92 -4.11 17.74
N ALA A 47 -7.71 -4.95 16.72
CA ALA A 47 -8.81 -5.50 15.92
C ALA A 47 -9.75 -6.38 16.76
N ASP A 48 -9.22 -7.17 17.68
CA ASP A 48 -10.03 -8.01 18.58
C ASP A 48 -10.86 -7.15 19.54
N ARG A 49 -10.26 -6.09 20.11
CA ARG A 49 -10.98 -5.12 20.96
C ARG A 49 -12.05 -4.35 20.18
N ASP A 50 -11.72 -3.89 18.99
CA ASP A 50 -12.65 -3.19 18.10
C ASP A 50 -13.84 -4.08 17.75
N LYS A 51 -13.60 -5.36 17.46
CA LYS A 51 -14.65 -6.34 17.21
C LYS A 51 -15.61 -6.48 18.40
N ILE A 52 -15.10 -6.56 19.64
CA ILE A 52 -15.95 -6.62 20.83
C ILE A 52 -16.85 -5.37 20.93
N LEU A 53 -16.31 -4.19 20.62
CA LEU A 53 -17.10 -2.95 20.64
C LEU A 53 -18.13 -2.92 19.51
N ALA A 54 -17.74 -3.33 18.30
CA ALA A 54 -18.64 -3.44 17.16
C ALA A 54 -19.81 -4.41 17.44
N ASP A 55 -19.52 -5.56 18.04
CA ASP A 55 -20.53 -6.54 18.44
C ASP A 55 -21.50 -5.96 19.49
N LYS A 56 -20.99 -5.23 20.49
CA LYS A 56 -21.85 -4.53 21.48
C LYS A 56 -22.70 -3.44 20.84
N ILE A 57 -22.13 -2.66 19.93
CA ILE A 57 -22.88 -1.64 19.17
C ILE A 57 -24.02 -2.33 18.41
N GLN A 58 -23.73 -3.44 17.73
CA GLN A 58 -24.73 -4.17 16.95
C GLN A 58 -25.84 -4.78 17.84
N GLN A 59 -25.48 -5.31 19.02
CA GLN A 59 -26.44 -5.80 20.01
C GLN A 59 -27.43 -4.73 20.48
N HIS A 60 -27.00 -3.47 20.60
CA HIS A 60 -27.89 -2.36 20.95
C HIS A 60 -28.61 -1.76 19.73
N PHE A 61 -27.96 -1.80 18.56
CA PHE A 61 -28.50 -1.25 17.33
C PHE A 61 -29.72 -2.03 16.83
N GLU A 62 -29.72 -3.36 16.89
CA GLU A 62 -30.84 -4.16 16.37
C GLU A 62 -32.17 -3.92 17.12
N PRO A 63 -32.23 -3.90 18.47
CA PRO A 63 -33.43 -3.50 19.20
C PRO A 63 -33.87 -2.06 18.89
N LEU A 64 -32.92 -1.12 18.81
CA LEU A 64 -33.20 0.27 18.45
C LEU A 64 -33.80 0.36 17.05
N ARG A 65 -33.26 -0.39 16.09
CA ARG A 65 -33.76 -0.47 14.71
C ARG A 65 -35.16 -1.08 14.65
N ALA A 66 -35.42 -2.14 15.42
CA ALA A 66 -36.73 -2.77 15.51
C ALA A 66 -37.78 -1.79 16.06
N TRP A 67 -37.45 -1.07 17.13
CA TRP A 67 -38.30 -0.01 17.67
C TRP A 67 -38.52 1.11 16.66
N ALA A 68 -37.45 1.59 16.01
CA ALA A 68 -37.50 2.68 15.04
C ALA A 68 -38.38 2.32 13.83
N LYS A 69 -38.40 1.05 13.39
CA LYS A 69 -39.26 0.60 12.30
C LYS A 69 -40.75 0.75 12.62
N ASN A 70 -41.15 0.52 13.87
CA ASN A 70 -42.54 0.63 14.32
C ASN A 70 -42.96 2.07 14.67
N ASN A 71 -42.00 2.93 14.99
CA ASN A 71 -42.24 4.31 15.43
C ASN A 71 -41.86 5.34 14.35
N ARG A 72 -41.64 4.89 13.11
CA ARG A 72 -41.28 5.78 12.01
C ARG A 72 -42.46 6.73 11.72
N PRO A 73 -42.27 8.06 11.82
CA PRO A 73 -43.32 9.01 11.47
C PRO A 73 -43.59 8.98 9.96
N GLU A 74 -44.85 9.15 9.59
CA GLU A 74 -45.24 9.22 8.17
C GLU A 74 -44.78 10.54 7.52
N SER A 75 -44.78 11.63 8.29
CA SER A 75 -44.47 12.98 7.82
C SER A 75 -42.97 13.33 7.90
N GLU A 76 -42.22 12.73 8.83
CA GLU A 76 -40.83 13.08 9.10
C GLU A 76 -39.88 11.90 8.87
N GLN A 77 -38.81 12.13 8.10
CA GLN A 77 -37.74 11.13 7.88
C GLN A 77 -36.69 11.13 9.00
N MET A 78 -37.03 11.68 10.18
CA MET A 78 -36.12 11.89 11.29
C MET A 78 -36.88 11.79 12.63
N ILE A 79 -36.24 11.21 13.66
CA ILE A 79 -36.67 11.30 15.06
C ILE A 79 -35.50 11.85 15.87
N ARG A 80 -35.74 12.91 16.64
CA ARG A 80 -34.76 13.48 17.58
C ARG A 80 -34.99 12.88 18.97
N LEU A 81 -33.93 12.31 19.54
CA LEU A 81 -33.88 11.77 20.89
C LEU A 81 -32.94 12.64 21.74
N THR A 82 -33.00 12.49 23.06
CA THR A 82 -32.07 13.17 23.98
C THR A 82 -30.61 12.83 23.70
N SER A 83 -30.32 11.58 23.32
CA SER A 83 -28.96 11.08 23.08
C SER A 83 -28.53 11.10 21.61
N GLY A 84 -29.37 11.57 20.67
CA GLY A 84 -29.02 11.56 19.27
C GLY A 84 -30.21 11.66 18.33
N THR A 85 -30.00 11.29 17.06
CA THR A 85 -31.02 11.42 16.01
C THR A 85 -31.07 10.16 15.17
N LEU A 86 -32.27 9.66 14.90
CA LEU A 86 -32.53 8.58 13.95
C LEU A 86 -32.98 9.20 12.64
N THR A 87 -32.42 8.75 11.51
CA THR A 87 -32.80 9.23 10.18
C THR A 87 -33.04 8.07 9.23
N TRP A 88 -33.98 8.25 8.30
CA TRP A 88 -34.24 7.29 7.24
C TRP A 88 -33.81 7.89 5.91
N ARG A 89 -32.78 7.31 5.30
CA ARG A 89 -32.33 7.66 3.95
C ARG A 89 -32.58 6.48 3.01
N LYS A 90 -33.13 6.76 1.83
CA LYS A 90 -33.10 5.80 0.72
C LYS A 90 -31.71 5.84 0.10
N SER A 91 -31.01 4.71 0.10
CA SER A 91 -29.79 4.52 -0.68
C SER A 91 -30.03 3.43 -1.73
N SER A 92 -29.39 3.59 -2.88
CA SER A 92 -29.36 2.60 -3.94
C SER A 92 -27.92 2.21 -4.17
N SER A 93 -27.64 0.91 -4.17
CA SER A 93 -26.34 0.36 -4.55
C SER A 93 -26.51 -0.48 -5.80
N LEU A 94 -25.51 -0.45 -6.68
CA LEU A 94 -25.41 -1.37 -7.81
C LEU A 94 -24.43 -2.47 -7.41
N LYS A 95 -24.88 -3.73 -7.51
CA LYS A 95 -24.00 -4.90 -7.44
C LYS A 95 -23.65 -5.28 -8.88
N ILE A 96 -22.36 -5.25 -9.20
CA ILE A 96 -21.84 -5.66 -10.51
C ILE A 96 -21.19 -7.02 -10.32
N GLU A 97 -21.72 -8.05 -10.98
CA GLU A 97 -21.21 -9.43 -10.85
C GLU A 97 -20.07 -9.73 -11.82
N ASN A 98 -20.08 -9.10 -13.00
CA ASN A 98 -19.01 -9.21 -13.97
C ASN A 98 -18.76 -7.84 -14.61
N GLU A 99 -17.71 -7.17 -14.13
CA GLU A 99 -17.35 -5.83 -14.57
C GLU A 99 -16.87 -5.81 -16.03
N GLU A 100 -16.07 -6.79 -16.45
CA GLU A 100 -15.52 -6.85 -17.81
C GLU A 100 -16.61 -6.99 -18.88
N SER A 101 -17.58 -7.87 -18.64
CA SER A 101 -18.72 -8.07 -19.55
C SER A 101 -19.59 -6.81 -19.65
N LEU A 102 -19.78 -6.11 -18.52
CA LEU A 102 -20.52 -4.86 -18.49
C LEU A 102 -19.76 -3.75 -19.25
N ILE A 103 -18.45 -3.64 -19.07
CA ILE A 103 -17.61 -2.70 -19.82
C ILE A 103 -17.68 -3.00 -21.32
N ALA A 104 -17.54 -4.26 -21.74
CA ALA A 104 -17.63 -4.64 -23.15
C ALA A 104 -18.99 -4.28 -23.76
N LEU A 105 -20.08 -4.51 -23.03
CA LEU A 105 -21.43 -4.14 -23.47
C LEU A 105 -21.59 -2.62 -23.55
N LEU A 106 -21.12 -1.87 -22.55
CA LEU A 106 -21.17 -0.41 -22.53
C LEU A 106 -20.36 0.20 -23.69
N ILE A 107 -19.21 -0.38 -24.05
CA ILE A 107 -18.43 0.00 -25.23
C ILE A 107 -19.23 -0.28 -26.51
N LYS A 108 -19.81 -1.48 -26.64
CA LYS A 108 -20.64 -1.87 -27.80
C LYS A 108 -21.85 -0.94 -27.99
N LEU A 109 -22.46 -0.52 -26.89
CA LEU A 109 -23.59 0.41 -26.87
C LEU A 109 -23.18 1.88 -26.91
N LYS A 110 -21.88 2.18 -27.04
CA LYS A 110 -21.31 3.54 -27.08
C LYS A 110 -21.70 4.41 -25.88
N MET A 111 -21.87 3.81 -24.71
CA MET A 111 -22.24 4.50 -23.47
C MET A 111 -21.01 4.96 -22.67
N GLY A 112 -20.12 5.71 -23.32
CA GLY A 112 -18.81 6.11 -22.76
C GLY A 112 -18.87 6.90 -21.46
N LYS A 113 -20.01 7.56 -21.14
CA LYS A 113 -20.19 8.33 -19.89
C LYS A 113 -20.10 7.49 -18.61
N TYR A 114 -20.17 6.16 -18.70
CA TYR A 114 -20.09 5.24 -17.57
C TYR A 114 -18.73 4.53 -17.45
N ILE A 115 -17.79 4.80 -18.36
CA ILE A 115 -16.47 4.18 -18.40
C ILE A 115 -15.41 5.28 -18.27
N SER A 116 -14.38 5.04 -17.45
CA SER A 116 -13.17 5.86 -17.42
C SER A 116 -12.00 5.10 -18.04
N GLN A 117 -11.12 5.83 -18.73
CA GLN A 117 -9.87 5.28 -19.27
C GLN A 117 -8.70 5.98 -18.60
N LYS A 118 -7.77 5.19 -18.07
CA LYS A 118 -6.50 5.67 -17.54
C LYS A 118 -5.41 5.42 -18.57
N PHE A 119 -4.92 6.49 -19.19
CA PHE A 119 -3.77 6.41 -20.09
C PHE A 119 -2.46 6.38 -19.29
N SER A 120 -1.53 5.51 -19.67
CA SER A 120 -0.18 5.47 -19.14
C SER A 120 0.84 5.41 -20.28
N LEU A 121 1.97 6.09 -20.08
CA LEU A 121 3.06 6.07 -21.05
C LEU A 121 3.79 4.72 -20.99
N ARG A 122 3.88 4.04 -22.13
CA ARG A 122 4.69 2.84 -22.32
C ARG A 122 6.15 3.23 -22.55
N LYS A 123 6.85 3.56 -21.47
CA LYS A 123 8.26 4.01 -21.50
C LYS A 123 9.20 2.93 -22.05
N ASP A 124 8.88 1.65 -21.84
CA ASP A 124 9.58 0.49 -22.42
C ASP A 124 9.55 0.51 -23.95
N ALA A 125 8.36 0.73 -24.53
CA ALA A 125 8.18 0.79 -25.98
C ALA A 125 8.87 2.02 -26.58
N LEU A 126 8.82 3.16 -25.88
CA LEU A 126 9.55 4.37 -26.28
C LEU A 126 11.06 4.10 -26.29
N LEU A 127 11.62 3.49 -25.25
CA LEU A 127 13.05 3.18 -25.17
C LEU A 127 13.51 2.18 -26.25
N ALA A 128 12.63 1.27 -26.67
CA ALA A 128 12.91 0.31 -27.74
C ALA A 128 12.96 0.97 -29.13
N ASP A 129 12.13 1.99 -29.37
CA ASP A 129 12.10 2.76 -30.61
C ASP A 129 12.84 4.10 -30.47
N LYS A 130 14.16 4.02 -30.29
CA LYS A 130 15.03 5.21 -30.19
C LYS A 130 14.97 6.11 -31.44
N ALA A 131 14.70 5.54 -32.61
CA ALA A 131 14.55 6.27 -33.87
C ALA A 131 13.22 7.05 -33.94
N GLY A 132 12.11 6.45 -33.50
CA GLY A 132 10.82 7.11 -33.37
C GLY A 132 10.80 8.21 -32.31
N LEU A 133 11.55 8.04 -31.21
CA LEU A 133 11.74 9.05 -30.16
C LEU A 133 12.33 10.37 -30.69
N THR A 134 13.28 10.31 -31.64
CA THR A 134 13.90 11.53 -32.21
C THR A 134 12.94 12.39 -33.04
N LYS A 135 11.78 11.86 -33.44
CA LYS A 135 10.71 12.63 -34.11
C LYS A 135 9.69 13.23 -33.14
N LEU A 136 9.69 12.78 -31.88
CA LEU A 136 8.79 13.16 -30.80
C LEU A 136 9.45 14.18 -29.84
N LEU A 137 10.01 15.25 -30.40
CA LEU A 137 10.23 16.58 -29.79
C LEU A 137 11.12 16.73 -28.53
N ASP A 138 11.51 17.99 -28.33
CA ASP A 138 12.45 18.56 -27.35
C ASP A 138 12.21 18.25 -25.85
N ASP A 139 11.11 17.59 -25.50
CA ASP A 139 10.69 17.34 -24.10
C ASP A 139 11.09 15.96 -23.54
N VAL A 140 11.63 15.06 -24.37
CA VAL A 140 12.04 13.72 -23.92
C VAL A 140 13.56 13.57 -23.94
N LYS A 141 14.16 13.54 -22.75
CA LYS A 141 15.59 13.25 -22.58
C LYS A 141 15.81 11.82 -22.12
N VAL A 142 16.58 11.06 -22.89
CA VAL A 142 17.14 9.79 -22.41
C VAL A 142 18.32 10.13 -21.48
N VAL A 143 18.25 9.68 -20.24
CA VAL A 143 19.34 9.82 -19.26
C VAL A 143 19.98 8.45 -19.08
N GLU A 144 21.25 8.34 -19.44
CA GLU A 144 22.06 7.16 -19.20
C GLU A 144 22.82 7.35 -17.88
N SER A 145 22.74 6.37 -17.00
CA SER A 145 23.44 6.37 -15.71
C SER A 145 24.01 4.99 -15.44
N GLU A 146 25.26 4.95 -15.01
CA GLU A 146 25.88 3.73 -14.52
C GLU A 146 25.45 3.49 -13.07
N ASN A 147 25.00 2.27 -12.78
CA ASN A 147 24.60 1.87 -11.43
C ASN A 147 25.67 0.94 -10.84
N PHE A 148 26.40 1.43 -9.84
CA PHE A 148 27.27 0.58 -9.04
C PHE A 148 26.44 -0.33 -8.12
N THR A 149 26.65 -1.65 -8.21
CA THR A 149 25.93 -2.63 -7.39
C THR A 149 26.93 -3.50 -6.63
N ALA A 150 26.85 -3.49 -5.30
CA ALA A 150 27.64 -4.35 -4.42
C ALA A 150 26.72 -5.41 -3.79
N LYS A 151 26.93 -6.69 -4.12
CA LYS A 151 26.18 -7.82 -3.57
C LYS A 151 27.08 -8.62 -2.63
N PRO A 152 26.89 -8.53 -1.30
CA PRO A 152 27.56 -9.43 -0.38
C PRO A 152 27.21 -10.89 -0.69
N LYS A 153 28.15 -11.82 -0.47
CA LYS A 153 27.84 -13.25 -0.54
C LYS A 153 26.82 -13.59 0.54
N GLU A 154 25.80 -14.36 0.18
CA GLU A 154 24.88 -14.93 1.17
C GLU A 154 25.62 -16.03 1.95
N GLY A 155 25.79 -15.82 3.27
CA GLY A 155 26.37 -16.80 4.18
C GLY A 155 27.86 -16.59 4.48
N ASP A 156 28.13 -15.84 5.56
CA ASP A 156 28.73 -16.36 6.80
C ASP A 156 29.00 -15.14 7.70
N ALA A 157 28.36 -15.12 8.87
CA ALA A 157 28.57 -14.06 9.84
C ALA A 157 30.05 -14.04 10.26
N ILE A 158 30.83 -13.10 9.72
CA ILE A 158 32.20 -12.85 10.15
C ILE A 158 32.13 -12.36 11.60
N LYS A 159 32.36 -13.27 12.55
CA LYS A 159 32.51 -12.98 13.97
C LYS A 159 33.82 -12.22 14.17
N HIS A 160 33.77 -10.89 14.17
CA HIS A 160 34.89 -10.14 14.75
C HIS A 160 34.90 -10.36 16.26
N LYS A 161 35.86 -11.16 16.73
CA LYS A 161 36.33 -11.09 18.12
C LYS A 161 36.82 -9.67 18.34
N GLN A 162 36.11 -8.92 19.18
CA GLN A 162 36.70 -7.75 19.83
C GLN A 162 37.67 -8.32 20.88
N GLU A 163 38.97 -8.16 20.65
CA GLU A 163 39.95 -8.21 21.73
C GLU A 163 39.85 -6.90 22.51
N ILE A 164 39.94 -7.06 23.84
CA ILE A 164 39.68 -6.10 24.91
C ILE A 164 40.66 -4.92 24.86
#